data_AF-A0A125PIH8-F1
#
_entry.id   AF-A0A125PIH8-F1
#
_cell.length_a   1.000
_cell.length_b   1.000
_cell.length_c   1.000
_cell.angle_alpha   90.00
_cell.angle_beta   90.00
_cell.angle_gamma   90.00
#
_symmetry.space_group_name_H-M   'P 1'
#
loop_
_entity.id
_entity.type
_entity.pdbx_description
1 polymer ?
#
loop_
_entity_poly.entity_id
_entity_poly.type
_entity_poly.pdbx_seq_one_letter_code
_entity_poly.pdbx_strand_id
1 'polypeptide(L)' 'SSRRFTCPHPGCGRGFARNFNMQSHYKSHLGVREYDCLWCNKRFSRRHDRARHCVTVH' A
#
# COMPACT_ATOMS: atom_id res chain seq x y z
N SER A 1 18.61 6.37 -13.89
CA SER A 1 18.34 6.23 -12.44
C SER A 1 17.30 7.25 -12.03
N SER A 2 16.05 6.86 -11.73
CA SER A 2 14.95 7.84 -11.56
C SER A 2 13.92 7.37 -10.53
N ARG A 3 14.36 7.19 -9.27
CA ARG A 3 13.44 7.21 -8.13
C ARG A 3 13.11 8.67 -7.81
N ARG A 4 12.18 9.25 -8.56
CA ARG A 4 11.80 10.67 -8.46
C ARG A 4 10.82 10.97 -7.32
N PHE A 5 10.17 9.94 -6.77
CA PHE A 5 9.12 10.13 -5.76
C PHE A 5 9.60 9.63 -4.41
N THR A 6 9.89 10.54 -3.50
CA THR A 6 10.34 10.23 -2.15
C THR A 6 9.17 10.31 -1.17
N CYS A 7 9.14 9.40 -0.20
CA CYS A 7 8.15 9.42 0.86
C CYS A 7 8.31 10.71 1.70
N PRO A 8 7.23 11.49 1.90
CA PRO A 8 7.28 12.71 2.71
C PRO A 8 7.25 12.43 4.23
N HIS A 9 7.12 11.16 4.64
CA HIS A 9 7.06 10.82 6.08
C HIS A 9 8.41 11.07 6.75
N PRO A 10 8.46 11.84 7.85
CA PRO A 10 9.68 12.10 8.59
C PRO A 10 10.41 10.80 8.96
N GLY A 11 11.70 10.71 8.66
CA GLY A 11 12.52 9.52 8.96
C GLY A 11 12.35 8.32 8.01
N CYS A 12 11.48 8.37 6.99
CA CYS A 12 11.28 7.23 6.08
C CYS A 12 12.31 7.18 4.93
N GLY A 13 12.57 8.32 4.26
CA GLY A 13 13.59 8.44 3.21
C GLY A 13 13.41 7.54 1.96
N ARG A 14 12.31 6.78 1.86
CA ARG A 14 12.10 5.81 0.78
C ARG A 14 11.78 6.46 -0.56
N GLY A 15 12.54 6.11 -1.60
CA GLY A 15 12.32 6.55 -2.98
C GLY A 15 11.62 5.50 -3.86
N PHE A 16 10.75 5.97 -4.75
CA PHE A 16 9.95 5.17 -5.67
C PHE A 16 10.09 5.69 -7.10
N ALA A 17 9.99 4.77 -8.06
CA ALA A 17 10.03 5.11 -9.49
C ALA A 17 8.72 5.73 -10.00
N ARG A 18 7.58 5.48 -9.32
CA ARG A 18 6.24 5.96 -9.73
C ARG A 18 5.53 6.60 -8.54
N ASN A 19 4.78 7.67 -8.81
CA ASN A 19 4.09 8.46 -7.78
C ASN A 19 3.07 7.63 -6.98
N PHE A 20 2.22 6.85 -7.67
CA PHE A 20 1.20 6.04 -6.99
C PHE A 20 1.80 4.97 -6.06
N ASN A 21 3.02 4.49 -6.34
CA ASN A 21 3.72 3.57 -5.44
C ASN A 21 4.15 4.27 -4.16
N MET A 22 4.68 5.49 -4.27
CA MET A 22 5.02 6.33 -3.11
C MET A 22 3.76 6.66 -2.30
N GLN A 23 2.68 7.09 -2.94
CA GLN A 23 1.42 7.39 -2.25
C GLN A 23 0.83 6.16 -1.54
N SER A 24 0.79 5.00 -2.21
CA SER A 24 0.31 3.75 -1.60
C SER A 24 1.16 3.34 -0.39
N HIS A 25 2.48 3.56 -0.48
CA HIS A 25 3.37 3.36 0.66
C HIS A 25 3.10 4.37 1.79
N TYR A 26 2.89 5.65 1.48
CA TYR A 26 2.56 6.66 2.49
C TYR A 26 1.30 6.31 3.29
N LYS A 27 0.27 5.76 2.64
CA LYS A 27 -0.94 5.24 3.32
C LYS A 27 -0.62 4.22 4.42
N SER A 28 0.46 3.45 4.29
CA SER A 28 0.88 2.50 5.32
C SER A 28 1.38 3.17 6.61
N HIS A 29 1.96 4.36 6.52
CA HIS A 29 2.33 5.15 7.71
C HIS A 29 1.12 5.66 8.47
N LEU A 30 0.03 5.98 7.74
CA LEU A 30 -1.23 6.43 8.31
C LEU A 30 -2.09 5.27 8.86
N GLY A 31 -1.63 4.02 8.73
CA GLY A 31 -2.44 2.85 9.09
C GLY A 31 -3.70 2.67 8.24
N VAL A 32 -3.81 3.40 7.13
CA VAL A 32 -4.99 3.41 6.27
C VAL A 32 -5.09 2.08 5.52
N ARG A 33 -6.15 1.31 5.83
CA ARG A 33 -6.47 0.03 5.19
C ARG A 33 -7.90 0.08 4.65
N GLU A 34 -8.01 0.63 3.45
CA GLU A 34 -9.28 0.89 2.75
C GLU A 34 -9.87 -0.35 2.06
N TYR A 35 -9.12 -1.45 2.01
CA TYR A 35 -9.54 -2.63 1.27
C TYR A 35 -9.84 -3.78 2.22
N ASP A 36 -11.11 -3.91 2.58
CA ASP A 36 -11.61 -5.01 3.39
C ASP A 36 -11.75 -6.27 2.53
N CYS A 37 -11.43 -7.43 3.12
CA CYS A 37 -11.73 -8.71 2.50
C CYS A 37 -13.24 -8.95 2.55
N LEU A 38 -13.80 -9.52 1.48
CA LEU A 38 -15.24 -9.78 1.38
C LEU A 38 -15.68 -10.99 2.22
N TRP A 39 -14.74 -11.88 2.57
CA TRP A 39 -15.01 -13.14 3.27
C TRP A 39 -14.49 -13.17 4.71
N CYS A 40 -13.65 -12.21 5.10
CA CYS A 40 -13.12 -12.14 6.47
C CYS A 40 -12.81 -10.70 6.89
N ASN A 41 -12.55 -10.48 8.19
CA ASN A 41 -12.26 -9.16 8.76
C ASN A 41 -10.82 -8.64 8.48
N LYS A 42 -10.09 -9.23 7.52
CA LYS A 42 -8.76 -8.73 7.14
C LYS A 42 -8.88 -7.49 6.28
N ARG A 43 -8.02 -6.50 6.58
CA ARG A 43 -7.95 -5.21 5.86
C ARG A 43 -6.58 -5.03 5.24
N PHE A 44 -6.53 -4.50 4.02
CA PHE A 44 -5.31 -4.29 3.25
C PHE A 44 -5.17 -2.82 2.86
N SER A 45 -3.93 -2.35 2.71
CA SER A 45 -3.61 -1.01 2.24
C SER A 45 -3.64 -0.87 0.72
N ARG A 46 -3.67 -1.99 -0.02
CA ARG A 46 -3.68 -2.01 -1.50
C ARG A 46 -4.73 -2.98 -2.03
N ARG A 47 -5.42 -2.59 -3.10
CA ARG A 47 -6.50 -3.38 -3.73
C ARG A 47 -6.00 -4.75 -4.21
N HIS A 48 -4.85 -4.79 -4.87
CA HIS A 48 -4.32 -6.05 -5.42
C HIS A 48 -3.87 -7.02 -4.32
N ASP A 49 -3.44 -6.52 -3.16
CA ASP A 49 -3.09 -7.38 -2.02
C ASP A 49 -4.34 -8.05 -1.46
N ARG A 50 -5.43 -7.28 -1.30
CA ARG A 50 -6.74 -7.82 -0.92
C ARG A 50 -7.25 -8.82 -1.95
N ALA A 51 -7.22 -8.46 -3.23
CA ALA A 51 -7.68 -9.34 -4.31
C ALA A 51 -6.91 -10.67 -4.34
N ARG A 52 -5.59 -10.62 -4.24
CA ARG A 52 -4.76 -11.84 -4.16
C ARG A 52 -5.14 -12.67 -2.94
N HIS A 53 -5.21 -12.06 -1.76
CA HIS A 53 -5.63 -12.77 -0.55
C HIS A 53 -6.97 -13.47 -0.73
N CYS A 54 -7.94 -12.78 -1.31
CA CYS A 54 -9.26 -13.33 -1.59
C CYS A 54 -9.27 -14.50 -2.56
N VAL A 55 -8.34 -14.57 -3.52
CA VAL A 55 -8.26 -15.67 -4.50
C VAL A 55 -7.47 -16.86 -3.96
N THR A 56 -6.53 -16.62 -3.04
CA THR A 56 -5.61 -17.68 -2.56
C THR A 56 -6.02 -18.27 -1.23
N VAL A 57 -6.80 -17.56 -0.41
CA VAL A 57 -7.19 -17.98 0.94
C VAL A 57 -8.66 -18.36 1.02
N HIS A 58 -9.48 -17.82 0.12
CA HIS A 58 -10.89 -18.13 -0.05
C HIS A 58 -11.10 -18.66 -1.46
#